data_AF-A0A2G1BNY0-F1
#
_entry.id   AF-A0A2G1BNY0-F1
#
_cell.length_a   1.000
_cell.length_b   1.000
_cell.length_c   1.000
_cell.angle_alpha   90.00
_cell.angle_beta   90.00
_cell.angle_gamma   90.00
#
_symmetry.space_group_name_H-M   'P 1'
#
loop_
_entity.id
_entity.type
_entity.pdbx_description
1 polymer ?
#
loop_
_entity_poly.entity_id
_entity_poly.type
_entity_poly.pdbx_seq_one_letter_code
_entity_poly.pdbx_strand_id
1 'polypeptide(L)' 'MPQAWIDQLAPGGRLVAPLEEARGGTQVLTILDRLPDGSLQHSRAGAVLFVPLKSGTT' A
#
# COMPACT_ATOMS: atom_id res chain seq x y z
N MET A 1 -3.04 0.26 5.51
CA MET A 1 -3.13 -0.74 4.41
C MET A 1 -3.69 -2.04 4.99
N PRO A 2 -4.57 -2.77 4.27
CA PRO A 2 -5.08 -4.05 4.76
C PRO A 2 -3.95 -5.06 5.02
N GLN A 3 -3.95 -5.69 6.20
CA GLN A 3 -2.92 -6.67 6.58
C GLN A 3 -2.86 -7.85 5.62
N ALA A 4 -4.03 -8.33 5.15
CA ALA A 4 -4.12 -9.44 4.20
C ALA A 4 -3.32 -9.22 2.92
N TRP A 5 -3.13 -7.97 2.47
CA TRP A 5 -2.32 -7.68 1.31
C TRP A 5 -0.82 -7.89 1.57
N ILE A 6 -0.36 -7.58 2.79
CA ILE A 6 1.03 -7.77 3.22
C ILE A 6 1.32 -9.27 3.41
N ASP A 7 0.35 -10.00 3.96
CA ASP A 7 0.45 -11.44 4.20
C ASP A 7 0.52 -12.24 2.88
N GLN A 8 -0.17 -11.75 1.84
CA GLN A 8 -0.18 -12.35 0.49
C GLN A 8 1.00 -11.90 -0.40
N LEU A 9 1.78 -10.91 0.04
CA LEU A 9 2.94 -10.45 -0.72
C LEU A 9 4.10 -11.44 -0.55
N ALA A 10 4.45 -12.14 -1.62
CA ALA A 10 5.58 -13.09 -1.62
C ALA A 10 6.94 -12.36 -1.46
N PRO A 11 7.99 -13.01 -0.91
CA PRO A 11 9.35 -12.48 -0.93
C PRO A 11 9.82 -12.15 -2.36
N GLY A 12 10.44 -10.99 -2.53
CA GLY A 12 10.77 -10.39 -3.83
C GLY A 12 9.61 -9.67 -4.52
N GLY A 13 8.40 -9.70 -3.93
CA GLY A 13 7.21 -9.05 -4.47
C GLY A 13 7.14 -7.55 -4.15
N ARG A 14 6.37 -6.83 -4.97
CA ARG A 14 6.06 -5.41 -4.80
C ARG A 14 4.55 -5.20 -4.77
N LEU A 15 4.08 -4.46 -3.77
CA LEU A 15 2.73 -3.93 -3.68
C LEU A 15 2.76 -2.43 -3.98
N VAL A 16 1.88 -1.96 -4.87
CA VAL A 16 1.70 -0.54 -5.19
C VAL A 16 0.23 -0.17 -4.98
N ALA A 17 -0.05 0.78 -4.09
CA ALA A 17 -1.42 1.17 -3.79
C ALA A 17 -1.54 2.65 -3.37
N PRO A 18 -2.64 3.33 -3.74
CA PRO A 18 -2.97 4.64 -3.18
C PRO A 18 -3.42 4.47 -1.73
N LEU A 19 -2.77 5.18 -0.82
CA LEU A 19 -3.13 5.23 0.60
C LEU A 19 -3.39 6.68 1.00
N GLU A 20 -4.38 6.92 1.85
CA GLU A 20 -4.59 8.23 2.45
C GLU A 20 -3.49 8.54 3.46
N GLU A 21 -2.98 9.78 3.45
CA GLU A 21 -2.06 10.23 4.48
C GLU A 21 -2.76 10.44 5.81
N ALA A 22 -2.08 10.09 6.90
CA ALA A 22 -2.63 10.19 8.26
C ALA A 22 -3.04 11.63 8.68
N ARG A 23 -2.59 12.66 7.95
CA ARG A 23 -2.81 14.08 8.27
C ARG A 23 -3.70 14.82 7.26
N GLY A 24 -4.45 14.12 6.42
CA GLY A 24 -5.41 14.75 5.52
C GLY A 24 -5.65 13.94 4.26
N GLY A 25 -6.84 14.08 3.68
CA GLY A 25 -7.38 13.31 2.56
C GLY A 25 -6.62 13.39 1.22
N THR A 26 -5.34 13.75 1.24
CA THR A 26 -4.42 13.54 0.14
C THR A 26 -4.09 12.06 0.06
N GLN A 27 -4.33 11.46 -1.11
CA GLN A 27 -3.85 10.13 -1.39
C GLN A 27 -2.42 10.19 -1.92
N VAL A 28 -1.57 9.29 -1.45
CA VAL A 28 -0.19 9.12 -1.92
C VAL A 28 0.00 7.70 -2.43
N LEU A 29 0.63 7.58 -3.59
CA LEU A 29 1.01 6.28 -4.13
C LEU A 29 2.14 5.71 -3.27
N THR A 30 1.81 4.67 -2.52
CA THR A 30 2.73 3.97 -1.63
C THR A 30 3.20 2.69 -2.30
N ILE A 31 4.50 2.45 -2.19
CA ILE A 31 5.15 1.24 -2.67
C ILE A 31 5.68 0.49 -1.45
N LEU A 32 5.28 -0.78 -1.33
CA LEU A 32 5.82 -1.71 -0.34
C LEU A 32 6.53 -2.85 -1.07
N ASP A 33 7.83 -2.97 -0.84
CA ASP A 33 8.65 -4.08 -1.30
C ASP A 33 8.81 -5.10 -0.16
N ARG A 34 8.57 -6.38 -0.44
CA ARG A 34 9.02 -7.46 0.45
C ARG A 34 10.34 -7.97 -0.10
N LEU A 35 11.41 -7.71 0.63
CA LEU A 35 12.75 -8.17 0.25
C LEU A 35 12.86 -9.70 0.37
N PRO A 36 13.83 -10.34 -0.30
CA PRO A 36 14.02 -11.79 -0.23
C PRO A 36 14.26 -12.34 1.18
N ASP A 37 14.82 -11.52 2.08
CA ASP A 37 15.02 -11.84 3.50
C ASP A 37 13.74 -11.71 4.35
N GLY A 38 12.62 -11.35 3.71
CA GLY A 38 11.32 -11.18 4.34
C GLY A 38 11.08 -9.80 4.97
N SER A 39 12.08 -8.92 4.98
CA SER A 39 11.92 -7.55 5.48
C SER A 39 11.07 -6.71 4.53
N LEU A 40 10.44 -5.67 5.07
CA LEU A 40 9.53 -4.79 4.35
C LEU A 40 10.15 -3.41 4.17
N GLN A 41 10.20 -2.91 2.94
CA GLN A 41 10.67 -1.57 2.62
C GLN A 41 9.53 -0.71 2.06
N HIS A 42 9.26 0.42 2.71
CA HIS A 42 8.25 1.39 2.30
C HIS A 42 8.88 2.57 1.56
N SER A 43 8.24 2.99 0.47
CA SER A 43 8.53 4.26 -0.22
C SER A 43 7.25 4.93 -0.74
N ARG A 44 7.37 6.22 -1.08
CA ARG A 44 6.27 7.06 -1.59
C ARG A 44 6.66 7.60 -2.95
N ALA A 45 5.77 7.51 -3.94
CA ALA A 45 6.02 8.00 -5.30
C ALA A 45 5.40 9.39 -5.57
N GLY A 46 4.43 9.83 -4.76
CA GLY A 46 3.82 11.16 -4.88
C GLY A 46 2.30 11.14 -4.69
N ALA A 47 1.69 12.34 -4.75
CA ALA A 47 0.25 12.52 -4.63
C ALA A 47 -0.50 11.95 -5.85
N VAL A 48 -1.65 11.35 -5.61
CA VAL A 48 -2.53 10.75 -6.64
C VAL A 48 -4.00 10.99 -6.29
N LEU A 49 -4.91 10.71 -7.22
CA LEU A 49 -6.35 10.76 -6.99
C LEU A 49 -7.02 9.53 -7.61
N PHE A 50 -7.37 8.57 -6.75
CA PHE A 50 -8.06 7.33 -7.10
C PHE A 50 -9.43 7.30 -6.42
N VAL A 51 -10.36 6.57 -7.04
CA VAL A 51 -11.65 6.27 -6.40
C VAL A 51 -11.44 5.49 -5.09
N PRO A 52 -12.34 5.62 -4.09
CA PRO A 52 -12.21 4.89 -2.84
C PRO A 52 -12.25 3.38 -3.03
N LEU A 53 -11.30 2.67 -2.42
CA LEU A 53 -11.40 1.23 -2.24
C LEU A 53 -12.38 0.93 -1.11
N LYS A 54 -13.53 0.35 -1.44
CA LYS A 54 -14.55 -0.05 -0.47
C LYS A 54 -14.32 -1.51 -0.05
N SER A 55 -14.52 -1.82 1.23
CA SER A 55 -14.33 -3.17 1.79
C SER A 55 -15.40 -4.18 1.35
N GLY A 56 -16.47 -3.73 0.67
CA GLY A 56 -17.57 -4.61 0.24
C GLY A 56 -18.45 -5.13 1.37
N THR A 57 -18.16 -4.80 2.63
CA THR A 57 -19.00 -5.05 3.79
C THR A 57 -19.95 -3.87 4.01
N THR A 58 -21.25 -4.15 4.13
CA THR A 58 -22.27 -3.20 4.61
C THR A 58 -22.29 -3.11 6.12
#